data_AF-A0A843L0K8-F1
#
_entry.id   AF-A0A843L0K8-F1
#
_cell.length_a   1.000
_cell.length_b   1.000
_cell.length_c   1.000
_cell.angle_alpha   90.00
_cell.angle_beta   90.00
_cell.angle_gamma   90.00
#
_symmetry.space_group_name_H-M   'P 1'
#
loop_
_entity.id
_entity.type
_entity.pdbx_description
1 polymer ?
#
loop_
_entity_poly.entity_id
_entity_poly.type
_entity_poly.pdbx_seq_one_letter_code
_entity_poly.pdbx_strand_id
1 'polypeptide(L)'
;FTVTGDHIDGTPLDVREPAPGSLEAIYEQIGRTKEMQQAPRATVRCPTIEVDLADEEIVEKCRTAGNAAKFDALWRGDISGHGSHSEADLALIGILRFYTRDPAQLERLVRQSGLYREKWDRTDYVTRTISKALEHVGETWSPGGGMGALPPEERYLKRVEYRRKMQAARREAVRT
;
A
#
# COMPACT_ATOMS: atom_id res chain seq x y z
N PHE A 1 -11.19 -26.52 -17.35
CA PHE A 1 -10.39 -26.24 -18.56
C PHE A 1 -11.35 -26.13 -19.75
N THR A 2 -11.15 -25.15 -20.63
CA THR A 2 -11.92 -25.02 -21.87
C THR A 2 -11.09 -25.58 -23.01
N VAL A 3 -11.65 -26.48 -23.81
CA VAL A 3 -10.96 -27.12 -24.95
C VAL A 3 -11.52 -26.54 -26.24
N THR A 4 -10.72 -25.77 -26.97
CA THR A 4 -11.14 -25.06 -28.18
C THR A 4 -10.78 -25.80 -29.48
N GLY A 5 -9.94 -26.83 -29.42
CA GLY A 5 -9.50 -27.60 -30.59
C GLY A 5 -8.55 -26.84 -31.53
N ASP A 6 -8.22 -25.59 -31.20
CA ASP A 6 -7.35 -24.74 -32.00
C ASP A 6 -5.88 -25.07 -31.71
N HIS A 7 -5.26 -25.86 -32.60
CA HIS A 7 -3.89 -26.32 -32.46
C HIS A 7 -2.90 -25.25 -32.93
N ILE A 8 -1.87 -25.00 -32.13
CA ILE A 8 -0.85 -24.00 -32.44
C ILE A 8 0.18 -24.60 -33.40
N ASP A 9 0.40 -23.94 -34.54
CA ASP A 9 1.41 -24.39 -35.51
C ASP A 9 2.80 -24.48 -34.87
N GLY A 10 3.46 -25.62 -35.05
CA GLY A 10 4.78 -25.90 -34.50
C GLY A 10 4.80 -26.60 -33.13
N THR A 11 3.64 -26.85 -32.50
CA THR A 11 3.56 -27.70 -31.30
C THR A 11 3.28 -29.17 -31.65
N PRO A 12 3.69 -30.14 -30.80
CA PRO A 12 3.33 -31.55 -30.97
C PRO A 12 1.81 -31.77 -30.94
N LEU A 13 1.33 -32.66 -31.81
CA LEU A 13 -0.08 -33.07 -31.86
C LEU A 13 -0.48 -34.02 -30.71
N ASP A 14 0.50 -34.55 -30.00
CA ASP A 14 0.36 -35.51 -28.91
C ASP A 14 0.73 -34.88 -27.55
N VAL A 15 0.02 -35.29 -26.49
CA VAL A 15 0.34 -34.91 -25.11
C VAL A 15 1.55 -35.71 -24.66
N ARG A 16 2.62 -35.01 -24.27
CA ARG A 16 3.89 -35.62 -23.83
C ARG A 16 4.17 -35.30 -22.38
N GLU A 17 4.91 -36.17 -21.71
CA GLU A 17 5.49 -35.83 -20.43
C GLU A 17 6.56 -34.74 -20.60
N PRO A 18 6.55 -33.69 -19.77
CA PRO A 18 7.57 -32.67 -19.80
C PRO A 18 8.92 -33.26 -19.33
N ALA A 19 10.02 -32.69 -19.82
CA ALA A 19 11.34 -33.07 -19.32
C ALA A 19 11.43 -32.84 -17.80
N PRO A 20 12.04 -33.76 -17.02
CA PRO A 20 12.21 -33.57 -15.58
C PRO A 20 12.93 -32.25 -15.28
N GLY A 21 12.43 -31.46 -14.34
CA GLY A 21 13.02 -30.16 -13.98
C GLY A 21 12.59 -28.98 -14.85
N SER A 22 11.83 -29.20 -15.93
CA SER A 22 11.42 -28.11 -16.84
C SER A 22 10.50 -27.09 -16.20
N LEU A 23 9.60 -27.53 -15.33
CA LEU A 23 8.69 -26.66 -14.60
C LEU A 23 9.43 -25.92 -13.48
N GLU A 24 10.32 -26.62 -12.78
CA GLU A 24 11.18 -26.09 -11.72
C GLU A 24 12.09 -24.98 -12.25
N ALA A 25 12.70 -25.18 -13.44
CA ALA A 25 13.54 -24.17 -14.08
C ALA A 25 12.78 -22.88 -14.41
N ILE A 26 11.53 -22.99 -14.88
CA ILE A 26 10.65 -21.84 -15.13
C ILE A 26 10.31 -21.14 -13.80
N TYR A 27 9.97 -21.89 -12.76
CA TYR A 27 9.71 -21.33 -11.43
C TYR A 27 10.93 -20.64 -10.84
N GLU A 28 12.13 -21.17 -11.04
CA GLU A 28 13.38 -20.59 -10.55
C GLU A 28 13.74 -19.29 -11.31
N GLN A 29 13.50 -19.26 -12.63
CA GLN A 29 13.70 -18.07 -13.45
C GLN A 29 12.73 -16.93 -13.07
N ILE A 30 11.46 -17.26 -12.87
CA ILE A 30 10.45 -16.27 -12.44
C ILE A 30 10.66 -15.88 -10.97
N GLY A 31 11.03 -16.84 -10.11
CA GLY A 31 11.30 -16.63 -8.67
C GLY A 31 12.49 -15.69 -8.42
N ARG A 32 13.61 -15.90 -9.14
CA ARG A 32 14.81 -15.04 -9.02
C ARG A 32 14.55 -13.59 -9.38
N THR A 33 13.66 -13.30 -10.34
CA THR A 33 13.30 -11.91 -10.66
C THR A 33 12.56 -11.20 -9.51
N LYS A 34 11.93 -11.95 -8.60
CA LYS A 34 11.23 -11.44 -7.42
C LYS A 34 12.15 -11.28 -6.21
N GLU A 35 13.10 -12.20 -6.04
CA GLU A 35 14.06 -12.17 -4.93
C GLU A 35 15.13 -11.10 -5.11
N MET A 36 15.61 -10.88 -6.35
CA MET A 36 16.64 -9.88 -6.63
C MET A 36 16.15 -8.42 -6.51
N GLN A 37 14.83 -8.21 -6.38
CA GLN A 37 14.23 -6.90 -6.08
C GLN A 37 14.08 -6.63 -4.58
N GLN A 38 14.32 -7.62 -3.72
CA GLN A 38 14.30 -7.45 -2.27
C GLN A 38 15.73 -7.22 -1.78
N ALA A 39 16.22 -5.99 -1.94
CA ALA A 39 17.37 -5.54 -1.17
C ALA A 39 17.06 -5.69 0.34
N PRO A 40 18.04 -6.02 1.20
CA PRO A 40 17.84 -6.02 2.64
C PRO A 40 17.53 -4.60 3.09
N ARG A 41 16.24 -4.29 3.23
CA ARG A 41 15.77 -2.98 3.66
C ARG A 41 16.14 -2.84 5.12
N ALA A 42 17.13 -2.00 5.40
CA ALA A 42 17.41 -1.54 6.75
C ALA A 42 16.09 -1.16 7.42
N THR A 43 15.78 -1.79 8.55
CA THR A 43 14.65 -1.45 9.39
C THR A 43 14.88 -0.05 9.93
N VAL A 44 14.45 0.96 9.16
CA VAL A 44 14.28 2.31 9.68
C VAL A 44 13.15 2.22 10.69
N ARG A 45 13.51 1.95 11.94
CA ARG A 45 12.60 2.09 13.08
C ARG A 45 12.23 3.56 13.15
N CYS A 46 11.11 3.92 12.52
CA CYS A 46 10.48 5.20 12.79
C CYS A 46 9.98 5.14 14.24
N PRO A 47 10.16 6.20 15.04
CA PRO A 47 9.59 6.28 16.37
C PRO A 47 8.07 6.14 16.25
N THR A 48 7.53 5.07 16.84
CA THR A 48 6.11 4.86 17.04
C THR A 48 5.63 5.90 18.03
N ILE A 49 5.09 7.00 17.53
CA ILE A 49 4.15 7.80 18.32
C ILE A 49 2.89 6.93 18.35
N GLU A 50 2.72 6.18 19.45
CA GLU A 50 1.48 5.48 19.76
C GLU A 50 0.41 6.55 19.97
N VAL A 51 -0.30 6.86 18.89
CA VAL A 51 -1.51 7.65 18.95
C VAL A 51 -2.64 6.63 19.08
N ASP A 52 -3.11 6.42 20.31
CA ASP A 52 -4.27 5.58 20.60
C ASP A 52 -5.57 6.29 20.19
N LEU A 53 -5.81 6.40 18.87
CA LEU A 53 -7.15 6.68 18.36
C LEU A 53 -7.92 5.37 18.27
N ALA A 54 -9.16 5.37 18.76
CA ALA A 54 -10.06 4.25 18.53
C ALA A 54 -10.45 4.16 17.04
N ASP A 55 -10.85 2.97 16.59
CA ASP A 55 -11.20 2.69 15.19
C ASP A 55 -12.32 3.66 14.72
N GLU A 56 -13.32 3.92 15.57
CA GLU A 56 -14.42 4.83 15.30
C GLU A 56 -13.95 6.29 15.14
N GLU A 57 -13.05 6.75 15.99
CA GLU A 57 -12.48 8.10 15.92
C GLU A 57 -11.67 8.30 14.64
N ILE A 58 -10.96 7.28 14.18
CA ILE A 58 -10.24 7.31 12.90
C ILE A 58 -11.22 7.47 11.75
N VAL A 59 -12.33 6.72 11.76
CA VAL A 59 -13.37 6.83 10.73
C VAL A 59 -14.00 8.22 10.72
N GLU A 60 -14.34 8.77 11.89
CA GLU A 60 -14.87 10.14 12.00
C GLU A 60 -13.90 11.21 11.49
N LYS A 61 -12.60 11.09 11.82
CA LYS A 61 -11.57 11.99 11.31
C LYS A 61 -11.42 11.86 9.78
N CYS A 62 -11.51 10.66 9.23
CA CYS A 62 -11.49 10.46 7.78
C CYS A 62 -12.69 11.12 7.09
N ARG A 63 -13.88 11.08 7.70
CA ARG A 63 -15.11 11.71 7.19
C ARG A 63 -15.13 13.24 7.27
N THR A 64 -14.30 13.82 8.13
CA THR A 64 -14.18 15.28 8.28
C THR A 64 -12.98 15.87 7.56
N ALA A 65 -12.11 15.02 6.99
CA ALA A 65 -10.93 15.43 6.27
C ALA A 65 -11.26 16.05 4.89
N GLY A 66 -10.33 16.83 4.34
CA GLY A 66 -10.51 17.45 3.01
C GLY A 66 -10.65 16.45 1.85
N ASN A 67 -10.31 15.17 2.06
CA ASN A 67 -10.49 14.08 1.11
C ASN A 67 -11.64 13.12 1.50
N ALA A 68 -12.56 13.54 2.37
CA ALA A 68 -13.67 12.73 2.88
C ALA A 68 -14.50 12.07 1.78
N ALA A 69 -14.82 12.78 0.70
CA ALA A 69 -15.60 12.21 -0.41
C ALA A 69 -14.96 10.96 -1.02
N LYS A 70 -13.63 10.96 -1.15
CA LYS A 70 -12.88 9.78 -1.62
C LYS A 70 -12.89 8.67 -0.59
N PHE A 71 -12.69 9.01 0.68
CA PHE A 71 -12.77 8.05 1.78
C PHE A 71 -14.14 7.38 1.83
N ASP A 72 -15.22 8.16 1.77
CA ASP A 72 -16.60 7.65 1.86
C ASP A 72 -16.98 6.74 0.70
N ALA A 73 -16.53 7.05 -0.53
CA ALA A 73 -16.72 6.16 -1.68
C ALA A 73 -16.04 4.81 -1.43
N LEU A 74 -14.74 4.83 -1.09
CA LEU A 74 -13.98 3.61 -0.77
C LEU A 74 -14.56 2.86 0.43
N TRP A 75 -14.98 3.57 1.47
CA TRP A 75 -15.53 2.98 2.70
C TRP A 75 -16.84 2.24 2.44
N ARG A 76 -17.65 2.69 1.47
CA ARG A 76 -18.86 1.98 1.01
C ARG A 76 -18.58 0.87 -0.01
N GLY A 77 -17.32 0.68 -0.41
CA GLY A 77 -16.93 -0.33 -1.40
C GLY A 77 -17.01 0.14 -2.85
N ASP A 78 -17.20 1.44 -3.11
CA ASP A 78 -17.20 1.99 -4.46
C ASP A 78 -15.76 2.11 -4.99
N ILE A 79 -15.46 1.34 -6.03
CA ILE A 79 -14.16 1.31 -6.69
C ILE A 79 -14.17 1.97 -8.07
N SER A 80 -15.25 2.65 -8.47
CA SER A 80 -15.38 3.26 -9.81
C SER A 80 -14.24 4.20 -10.19
N GLY A 81 -13.59 4.83 -9.19
CA GLY A 81 -12.41 5.68 -9.37
C GLY A 81 -11.07 4.95 -9.44
N HIS A 82 -11.05 3.62 -9.47
CA HIS A 82 -9.84 2.78 -9.41
C HIS A 82 -9.84 1.68 -10.46
N GLY A 83 -8.67 1.40 -11.04
CA GLY A 83 -8.53 0.39 -12.10
C GLY A 83 -8.67 -1.05 -11.61
N SER A 84 -8.59 -1.30 -10.30
CA SER A 84 -8.79 -2.62 -9.71
C SER A 84 -9.16 -2.55 -8.22
N HIS A 85 -9.74 -3.64 -7.70
CA HIS A 85 -9.97 -3.79 -6.26
C HIS A 85 -8.69 -3.67 -5.43
N SER A 86 -7.57 -4.24 -5.88
CA SER A 86 -6.29 -4.11 -5.16
C SER A 86 -5.76 -2.69 -5.11
N GLU A 87 -6.08 -1.88 -6.12
CA GLU A 87 -5.73 -0.46 -6.14
C GLU A 87 -6.60 0.32 -5.15
N ALA A 88 -7.90 0.03 -5.10
CA ALA A 88 -8.82 0.60 -4.10
C ALA A 88 -8.43 0.22 -2.66
N ASP A 89 -8.05 -1.05 -2.43
CA ASP A 89 -7.53 -1.55 -1.16
C ASP A 89 -6.33 -0.69 -0.69
N LEU A 90 -5.34 -0.49 -1.58
CA LEU A 90 -4.16 0.36 -1.31
C LEU A 90 -4.53 1.83 -1.08
N ALA A 91 -5.52 2.35 -1.82
CA ALA A 91 -5.97 3.72 -1.69
C ALA A 91 -6.65 3.97 -0.33
N LEU A 92 -7.48 3.03 0.13
CA LEU A 92 -8.15 3.12 1.43
C LEU A 92 -7.11 3.07 2.56
N ILE A 93 -6.21 2.08 2.56
CA ILE A 93 -5.13 2.01 3.56
C ILE A 93 -4.23 3.25 3.48
N GLY A 94 -4.02 3.80 2.28
CA GLY A 94 -3.26 5.04 2.08
C GLY A 94 -3.86 6.27 2.78
N ILE A 95 -5.18 6.30 2.97
CA ILE A 95 -5.89 7.32 3.76
C ILE A 95 -5.80 6.97 5.25
N LEU A 96 -6.19 5.75 5.62
CA LEU A 96 -6.22 5.28 7.01
C LEU A 96 -4.86 5.36 7.68
N ARG A 97 -3.79 5.04 6.95
CA ARG A 97 -2.44 5.09 7.48
C ARG A 97 -2.15 6.46 8.02
N PHE A 98 -2.67 7.57 7.48
CA PHE A 98 -2.42 8.91 8.04
C PHE A 98 -2.70 8.99 9.54
N TYR A 99 -3.72 8.28 10.03
CA TYR A 99 -4.17 8.29 11.42
C TYR A 99 -3.59 7.17 12.29
N THR A 100 -3.25 6.02 11.71
CA THR A 100 -2.67 4.89 12.44
C THR A 100 -1.55 4.18 11.68
N ARG A 101 -0.61 3.61 12.43
CA ARG A 101 0.46 2.76 11.91
C ARG A 101 0.43 1.34 12.41
N ASP A 102 -0.54 1.00 13.25
CA ASP A 102 -0.75 -0.38 13.70
C ASP A 102 -1.32 -1.21 12.54
N PRO A 103 -0.58 -2.22 12.04
CA PRO A 103 -1.08 -3.11 11.00
C PRO A 103 -2.39 -3.81 11.39
N ALA A 104 -2.54 -4.18 12.66
CA ALA A 104 -3.75 -4.85 13.14
C ALA A 104 -4.96 -3.91 13.11
N GLN A 105 -4.79 -2.66 13.53
CA GLN A 105 -5.82 -1.64 13.42
C GLN A 105 -6.20 -1.34 11.96
N LEU A 106 -5.21 -1.23 11.07
CA LEU A 106 -5.47 -1.05 9.64
C LEU A 106 -6.26 -2.21 9.05
N GLU A 107 -5.95 -3.45 9.43
CA GLU A 107 -6.72 -4.63 9.01
C GLU A 107 -8.17 -4.56 9.53
N ARG A 108 -8.37 -4.29 10.83
CA ARG A 108 -9.71 -4.16 11.42
C ARG A 108 -10.55 -3.11 10.69
N LEU A 109 -9.97 -1.94 10.39
CA LEU A 109 -10.64 -0.86 9.67
C LEU A 109 -11.03 -1.27 8.25
N VAL A 110 -10.17 -1.98 7.51
CA VAL A 110 -10.54 -2.45 6.17
C VAL A 110 -11.63 -3.51 6.23
N ARG A 111 -11.60 -4.41 7.22
CA ARG A 111 -12.66 -5.41 7.44
C ARG A 111 -14.02 -4.79 7.76
N GLN A 112 -14.05 -3.59 8.34
CA GLN A 112 -15.28 -2.81 8.57
C GLN A 112 -15.79 -2.08 7.31
N SER A 113 -14.96 -1.95 6.27
CA SER A 113 -15.32 -1.26 5.04
C SER A 113 -16.03 -2.17 4.04
N GLY A 114 -16.72 -1.56 3.08
CA GLY A 114 -17.33 -2.25 1.94
C GLY A 114 -16.32 -2.85 0.95
N LEU A 115 -15.01 -2.67 1.14
CA LEU A 115 -13.97 -3.34 0.31
C LEU A 115 -13.60 -4.74 0.83
N TYR A 116 -14.10 -5.12 2.01
CA TYR A 116 -13.87 -6.45 2.55
C TYR A 116 -14.46 -7.55 1.64
N ARG A 117 -13.68 -8.64 1.48
CA ARG A 117 -13.99 -9.82 0.65
C ARG A 117 -13.04 -10.95 1.00
N GLU A 118 -13.34 -12.19 0.60
CA GLU A 118 -12.56 -13.41 0.90
C GLU A 118 -11.04 -13.28 0.67
N LYS A 119 -10.61 -12.46 -0.29
CA LYS A 119 -9.17 -12.21 -0.52
C LYS A 119 -8.46 -11.61 0.71
N TRP A 120 -9.17 -10.86 1.55
CA TRP A 120 -8.67 -10.29 2.81
C TRP A 120 -8.50 -11.36 3.91
N ASP A 121 -9.04 -12.56 3.76
CA ASP A 121 -8.79 -13.67 4.69
C ASP A 121 -7.46 -14.38 4.44
N ARG A 122 -6.81 -14.06 3.32
CA ARG A 122 -5.49 -14.58 3.00
C ARG A 122 -4.39 -13.77 3.66
N THR A 123 -3.69 -14.38 4.61
CA THR A 123 -2.58 -13.74 5.36
C THR A 123 -1.52 -13.12 4.46
N ASP A 124 -1.17 -13.77 3.34
CA ASP A 124 -0.19 -13.25 2.38
C ASP A 124 -0.64 -11.94 1.73
N TYR A 125 -1.95 -11.84 1.43
CA TYR A 125 -2.52 -10.64 0.83
C TYR A 125 -2.57 -9.47 1.80
N VAL A 126 -3.08 -9.71 3.02
CA VAL A 126 -3.14 -8.70 4.09
C VAL A 126 -1.76 -8.13 4.36
N THR A 127 -0.81 -9.01 4.68
CA THR A 127 0.55 -8.64 5.06
C THR A 127 1.21 -7.81 3.97
N ARG A 128 1.13 -8.26 2.71
CA ARG A 128 1.74 -7.54 1.58
C ARG A 128 1.10 -6.19 1.33
N THR A 129 -0.22 -6.09 1.41
CA THR A 129 -0.96 -4.87 1.09
C THR A 129 -0.74 -3.80 2.15
N ILE A 130 -0.81 -4.18 3.43
CA ILE A 130 -0.55 -3.28 4.56
C ILE A 130 0.92 -2.87 4.59
N SER A 131 1.86 -3.82 4.45
CA SER A 131 3.30 -3.50 4.40
C SER A 131 3.59 -2.51 3.28
N LYS A 132 3.09 -2.77 2.06
CA LYS A 132 3.28 -1.88 0.92
C LYS A 132 2.70 -0.49 1.17
N ALA A 133 1.56 -0.38 1.85
CA ALA A 133 1.01 0.91 2.22
C ALA A 133 1.86 1.64 3.29
N LEU A 134 2.56 0.91 4.16
CA LEU A 134 3.43 1.50 5.19
C LEU A 134 4.84 1.86 4.67
N GLU A 135 5.27 1.31 3.53
CA GLU A 135 6.60 1.59 2.96
C GLU A 135 6.81 3.04 2.51
N HIS A 136 5.73 3.77 2.19
CA HIS A 136 5.76 5.15 1.74
C HIS A 136 4.86 6.03 2.63
N VAL A 137 5.21 6.08 3.91
CA VAL A 137 4.59 6.98 4.88
C VAL A 137 5.11 8.40 4.67
N GLY A 138 4.20 9.32 4.37
CA GLY A 138 4.46 10.76 4.34
C GLY A 138 4.16 11.39 5.70
N GLU A 139 3.31 12.40 5.71
CA GLU A 139 2.84 13.04 6.94
C GLU A 139 1.99 12.08 7.79
N THR A 140 1.98 12.30 9.11
CA THR A 140 1.20 11.52 10.09
C THR A 140 0.34 12.47 10.91
N TRP A 141 -0.85 12.03 11.29
CA TRP A 141 -1.70 12.77 12.19
C TRP A 141 -1.02 12.96 13.55
N SER A 142 -1.21 14.14 14.15
CA SER A 142 -0.75 14.43 15.50
C SER A 142 -1.87 15.13 16.26
N PRO A 143 -2.15 14.72 17.51
CA PRO A 143 -3.12 15.42 18.34
C PRO A 143 -2.69 16.88 18.49
N GLY A 144 -3.60 17.80 18.14
CA GLY A 144 -3.31 19.24 18.06
C GLY A 144 -3.32 19.83 16.64
N GLY A 145 -3.92 19.19 15.63
CA GLY A 145 -4.26 19.84 14.35
C GLY A 145 -3.12 19.98 13.32
N GLY A 146 -1.96 19.37 13.58
CA GLY A 146 -0.81 19.38 12.67
C GLY A 146 -0.38 20.79 12.27
N MET A 147 -0.04 21.01 11.00
CA MET A 147 0.31 22.34 10.47
C MET A 147 -0.83 23.36 10.53
N GLY A 148 -2.08 22.95 10.76
CA GLY A 148 -3.24 23.83 10.79
C GLY A 148 -3.44 24.57 12.11
N ALA A 149 -2.89 24.04 13.21
CA ALA A 149 -2.96 24.70 14.52
C ALA A 149 -1.77 25.62 14.80
N LEU A 150 -0.72 25.56 13.97
CA LEU A 150 0.41 26.48 14.07
C LEU A 150 0.02 27.86 13.51
N PRO A 151 0.52 28.96 14.09
CA PRO A 151 0.42 30.27 13.49
C PRO A 151 0.90 30.26 12.02
N PRO A 152 0.32 31.11 11.13
CA PRO A 152 0.66 31.11 9.71
C PRO A 152 2.17 31.23 9.42
N GLU A 153 2.92 31.96 10.24
CA GLU A 153 4.36 32.13 10.12
C GLU A 153 5.15 30.84 10.38
N GLU A 154 4.82 30.11 11.45
CA GLU A 154 5.47 28.85 11.79
C GLU A 154 5.14 27.77 10.77
N ARG A 155 3.89 27.77 10.28
CA ARG A 155 3.44 26.90 9.19
C ARG A 155 4.22 27.17 7.90
N TYR A 156 4.51 28.43 7.59
CA TYR A 156 5.32 28.81 6.43
C TYR A 156 6.78 28.36 6.59
N LEU A 157 7.39 28.65 7.74
CA LEU A 157 8.77 28.28 8.04
C LEU A 157 8.99 26.77 7.95
N LYS A 158 8.12 25.95 8.57
CA LYS A 158 8.21 24.48 8.49
C LYS A 158 8.15 23.96 7.05
N ARG A 159 7.33 24.55 6.17
CA ARG A 159 7.29 24.16 4.74
C ARG A 159 8.55 24.55 3.98
N VAL A 160 9.11 25.71 4.27
CA VAL A 160 10.36 26.18 3.65
C VAL A 160 11.52 25.29 4.06
N GLU A 161 11.62 24.97 5.35
CA GLU A 161 12.63 24.06 5.89
C GLU A 161 12.51 22.66 5.28
N TYR A 162 11.28 22.13 5.22
CA TYR A 162 11.03 20.84 4.56
C TYR A 162 11.46 20.85 3.10
N ARG A 163 11.09 21.88 2.33
CA ARG A 163 11.48 22.03 0.92
C ARG A 163 13.00 22.12 0.76
N ARG A 164 13.68 22.85 1.65
CA ARG A 164 15.14 22.97 1.67
C ARG A 164 15.81 21.63 1.98
N LYS A 165 15.29 20.89 2.97
CA LYS A 165 15.76 19.54 3.34
C LYS A 165 15.62 18.57 2.16
N MET A 166 14.47 18.59 1.47
CA MET A 166 14.23 17.72 0.30
C MET A 166 15.12 18.08 -0.89
N GLN A 167 15.38 19.38 -1.12
CA GLN A 167 16.33 19.82 -2.15
C GLN A 167 17.77 19.41 -1.81
N ALA A 168 18.17 19.47 -0.55
CA ALA A 168 19.48 19.02 -0.10
C ALA A 168 19.64 17.51 -0.30
N ALA A 169 18.68 16.70 0.15
CA ALA A 169 18.67 15.26 -0.04
C ALA A 169 18.71 14.88 -1.54
N ARG A 170 17.96 15.59 -2.38
CA ARG A 170 17.98 15.39 -3.84
C ARG A 170 19.34 15.74 -4.46
N ARG A 171 20.02 16.78 -3.98
CA ARG A 171 21.38 17.14 -4.44
C ARG A 171 22.42 16.11 -4.01
N GLU A 172 22.30 15.59 -2.80
CA GLU A 172 23.18 14.56 -2.25
C GLU A 172 23.04 13.24 -3.02
N ALA A 173 21.81 12.84 -3.34
CA ALA A 173 21.51 11.67 -4.15
C ALA A 173 21.99 11.76 -5.62
N VAL A 174 22.18 12.97 -6.17
CA VAL A 174 22.72 13.18 -7.53
C VAL A 174 24.26 13.19 -7.53
N ARG A 175 24.89 13.36 -6.36
CA ARG A 175 26.35 13.40 -6.21
C ARG A 175 26.97 12.03 -5.95
N THR A 176 26.15 11.02 -5.68
CA THR A 176 26.54 9.62 -5.44
C THR A 176 26.26 8.79 -6.67
#